data_AF-A0A3P7X6M5-F1
#
_entry.id   AF-A0A3P7X6M5-F1
#
_cell.length_a   1.000
_cell.length_b   1.000
_cell.length_c   1.000
_cell.angle_alpha   90.00
_cell.angle_beta   90.00
_cell.angle_gamma   90.00
#
_symmetry.space_group_name_H-M   'P 1'
#
loop_
_entity.id
_entity.type
_entity.pdbx_description
1 polymer ?
#
loop_
_entity_poly.entity_id
_entity_poly.type
_entity_poly.pdbx_seq_one_letter_code
_entity_poly.pdbx_strand_id
1 'polypeptide(L)'
;MKHLNLSANGIGPKKGCTDLAYALKNNVTLETLDLRDNRINPEGSVLLSKGFYVNSTLTCLRMARNPMQTAGCYAILTGVLKNPNCGLLELDLQDIIVNQDFLDLQDSARIKLPNLCVRYGQATTDKIRVLSPRFKRSEYSPKEILIIMGRSTKQSLADLLRPLDIVGNKTITRQLFVKILNRLGIQFTEEQMKVLMQELDPKNLEEVNFTDFEL
;
A
#
# COMPACT_ATOMS: atom_id res chain seq x y z
N MET A 1 9.57 -18.66 23.74
CA MET A 1 8.10 -18.88 23.63
C MET A 1 7.80 -19.18 22.18
N LYS A 2 7.14 -20.30 21.86
CA LYS A 2 6.93 -20.77 20.47
C LYS A 2 5.61 -20.32 19.85
N HIS A 3 4.57 -20.15 20.66
CA HIS A 3 3.24 -19.75 20.20
C HIS A 3 2.81 -18.50 20.94
N LEU A 4 2.33 -17.50 20.20
CA LEU A 4 1.83 -16.25 20.74
C LEU A 4 0.48 -15.95 20.11
N ASN A 5 -0.54 -15.86 20.96
CA ASN A 5 -1.87 -15.44 20.55
C ASN A 5 -2.13 -14.01 21.00
N LEU A 6 -2.29 -13.10 20.04
CA LEU A 6 -2.69 -11.71 20.25
C LEU A 6 -4.03 -11.40 19.59
N SER A 7 -4.85 -12.40 19.27
CA SER A 7 -6.17 -12.17 18.65
C SER A 7 -7.05 -11.25 19.50
N ALA A 8 -7.82 -10.37 18.85
CA ALA A 8 -8.79 -9.47 19.50
C ALA A 8 -8.21 -8.48 20.54
N ASN A 9 -6.96 -8.05 20.37
CA ASN A 9 -6.31 -7.08 21.28
C ASN A 9 -6.28 -5.63 20.76
N GLY A 10 -6.79 -5.38 19.55
CA GLY A 10 -6.86 -4.02 19.00
C GLY A 10 -5.49 -3.36 18.79
N ILE A 11 -4.48 -4.12 18.32
CA ILE A 11 -3.13 -3.64 17.99
C ILE A 11 -3.15 -2.32 17.20
N GLY A 12 -4.12 -2.19 16.30
CA GLY A 12 -4.34 -0.97 15.52
C GLY A 12 -3.31 -0.78 14.39
N PRO A 13 -3.47 0.29 13.60
CA PRO A 13 -2.86 0.38 12.27
C PRO A 13 -1.42 0.88 12.24
N LYS A 14 -0.89 1.45 13.34
CA LYS A 14 0.42 2.13 13.35
C LYS A 14 1.35 1.57 14.40
N LYS A 15 1.30 2.12 15.62
CA LYS A 15 2.27 1.84 16.69
C LYS A 15 2.40 0.34 16.99
N GLY A 16 1.28 -0.35 17.24
CA GLY A 16 1.30 -1.78 17.53
C GLY A 16 1.89 -2.62 16.39
N CYS A 17 1.59 -2.29 15.13
CA CYS A 17 2.17 -2.97 13.97
C CYS A 17 3.68 -2.71 13.84
N THR A 18 4.13 -1.47 14.08
CA THR A 18 5.56 -1.11 14.07
C THR A 18 6.33 -1.86 15.17
N ASP A 19 5.80 -1.89 16.38
CA ASP A 19 6.45 -2.53 17.53
C ASP A 19 6.51 -4.05 17.32
N LEU A 20 5.44 -4.66 16.80
CA LEU A 20 5.43 -6.07 16.43
C LEU A 20 6.40 -6.39 15.30
N ALA A 21 6.49 -5.53 14.28
CA ALA A 21 7.47 -5.71 13.21
C ALA A 21 8.89 -5.73 13.77
N TYR A 22 9.21 -4.81 14.69
CA TYR A 22 10.50 -4.76 15.36
C TYR A 22 10.76 -6.01 16.22
N ALA A 23 9.75 -6.45 16.99
CA ALA A 23 9.85 -7.66 17.79
C ALA A 23 10.11 -8.90 16.92
N LEU A 24 9.39 -9.04 15.79
CA LEU A 24 9.55 -10.16 14.85
C LEU A 24 10.95 -10.22 14.22
N LYS A 25 11.56 -9.07 13.91
CA LYS A 25 12.94 -9.03 13.37
C LYS A 25 13.97 -9.64 14.30
N ASN A 26 13.77 -9.46 15.61
CA ASN A 26 14.72 -9.86 16.64
C ASN A 26 14.33 -11.21 17.28
N ASN A 27 13.16 -11.74 16.97
CA ASN A 27 12.68 -12.98 17.55
C ASN A 27 13.21 -14.19 16.76
N VAL A 28 13.82 -15.12 17.48
CA VAL A 28 14.41 -16.35 16.93
C VAL A 28 13.78 -17.63 17.50
N THR A 29 12.61 -17.53 18.13
CA THR A 29 11.97 -18.68 18.81
C THR A 29 10.49 -18.84 18.51
N LEU A 30 9.82 -17.79 18.01
CA LEU A 30 8.40 -17.78 17.75
C LEU A 30 8.13 -18.52 16.43
N GLU A 31 7.26 -19.52 16.51
CA GLU A 31 6.85 -20.39 15.42
C GLU A 31 5.41 -20.07 14.97
N THR A 32 4.53 -19.70 15.91
CA THR A 32 3.13 -19.36 15.60
C THR A 32 2.74 -18.01 16.16
N LEU A 33 2.17 -17.16 15.30
CA LEU A 33 1.64 -15.86 15.67
C LEU A 33 0.19 -15.71 15.19
N ASP A 34 -0.71 -15.43 16.13
CA ASP A 34 -2.12 -15.15 15.85
C ASP A 34 -2.43 -13.68 16.09
N LEU A 35 -2.82 -12.98 15.02
CA LEU A 35 -3.17 -11.56 14.98
C LEU A 35 -4.60 -11.33 14.51
N ARG A 36 -5.49 -12.33 14.57
CA ARG A 36 -6.89 -12.16 14.13
C ARG A 36 -7.62 -11.06 14.89
N ASP A 37 -8.51 -10.31 14.23
CA ASP A 37 -9.35 -9.26 14.85
C ASP A 37 -8.60 -8.12 15.57
N ASN A 38 -7.50 -7.65 14.99
CA ASN A 38 -6.67 -6.63 15.61
C ASN A 38 -6.77 -5.24 14.99
N ARG A 39 -7.76 -5.03 14.11
CA ARG A 39 -7.99 -3.76 13.40
C ARG A 39 -6.75 -3.32 12.60
N ILE A 40 -5.99 -4.28 12.09
CA ILE A 40 -4.84 -4.03 11.21
C ILE A 40 -5.38 -3.64 9.84
N ASN A 41 -5.01 -2.45 9.37
CA ASN A 41 -5.43 -1.91 8.07
C ASN A 41 -4.30 -2.08 7.02
N PRO A 42 -4.45 -1.62 5.77
CA PRO A 42 -3.40 -1.76 4.77
C PRO A 42 -2.07 -1.11 5.19
N GLU A 43 -2.11 0.06 5.83
CA GLU A 43 -0.92 0.78 6.33
C GLU A 43 -0.17 -0.05 7.39
N GLY A 44 -0.89 -0.59 8.38
CA GLY A 44 -0.33 -1.45 9.40
C GLY A 44 0.25 -2.74 8.83
N SER A 45 -0.38 -3.28 7.78
CA SER A 45 0.13 -4.47 7.07
C SER A 45 1.47 -4.19 6.40
N VAL A 46 1.64 -3.00 5.78
CA VAL A 46 2.92 -2.58 5.20
C VAL A 46 3.98 -2.44 6.27
N LEU A 47 3.66 -1.86 7.43
CA LEU A 47 4.59 -1.76 8.56
C LEU A 47 4.99 -3.14 9.08
N LEU A 48 4.02 -4.02 9.31
CA LEU A 48 4.24 -5.38 9.79
C LEU A 48 5.06 -6.22 8.80
N SER A 49 4.83 -6.04 7.49
CA SER A 49 5.54 -6.77 6.43
C SER A 49 7.07 -6.66 6.52
N LYS A 50 7.56 -5.52 7.02
CA LYS A 50 9.00 -5.28 7.22
C LYS A 50 9.62 -6.21 8.26
N GLY A 51 8.81 -6.75 9.18
CA GLY A 51 9.25 -7.73 10.18
C GLY A 51 9.59 -9.09 9.56
N PHE A 52 8.86 -9.49 8.51
CA PHE A 52 9.04 -10.78 7.85
C PHE A 52 10.25 -10.83 6.92
N TYR A 53 10.86 -9.69 6.56
CA TYR A 53 12.05 -9.64 5.70
C TYR A 53 13.25 -10.42 6.24
N VAL A 54 13.31 -10.65 7.54
CA VAL A 54 14.46 -11.32 8.20
C VAL A 54 14.07 -12.45 9.13
N ASN A 55 12.79 -12.55 9.54
CA ASN A 55 12.36 -13.60 10.46
C ASN A 55 12.36 -14.97 9.76
N SER A 56 13.13 -15.91 10.27
CA SER A 56 13.26 -17.26 9.72
C SER A 56 12.58 -18.35 10.54
N THR A 57 12.03 -18.03 11.71
CA THR A 57 11.49 -19.03 12.65
C THR A 57 9.98 -19.16 12.61
N LEU A 58 9.27 -18.12 12.16
CA LEU A 58 7.81 -18.14 12.12
C LEU A 58 7.33 -19.07 11.00
N THR A 59 6.54 -20.08 11.37
CA THR A 59 6.00 -21.09 10.46
C THR A 59 4.51 -20.90 10.20
N CYS A 60 3.77 -20.29 11.13
CA CYS A 60 2.34 -20.03 11.01
C CYS A 60 1.98 -18.60 11.41
N LEU A 61 1.31 -17.88 10.51
CA LEU A 61 0.82 -16.53 10.71
C LEU A 61 -0.67 -16.46 10.40
N ARG A 62 -1.48 -16.11 11.41
CA ARG A 62 -2.93 -15.94 11.26
C ARG A 62 -3.31 -14.48 11.38
N MET A 63 -3.94 -13.94 10.34
CA MET A 63 -4.29 -12.53 10.22
C MET A 63 -5.73 -12.30 9.72
N ALA A 64 -6.54 -13.36 9.68
CA ALA A 64 -7.96 -13.31 9.33
C ALA A 64 -8.73 -12.22 10.11
N ARG A 65 -9.85 -11.75 9.53
CA ARG A 65 -10.74 -10.74 10.13
C ARG A 65 -10.04 -9.42 10.51
N ASN A 66 -9.05 -9.00 9.73
CA ASN A 66 -8.46 -7.67 9.82
C ASN A 66 -8.84 -6.83 8.58
N PRO A 67 -9.09 -5.51 8.74
CA PRO A 67 -9.46 -4.61 7.64
C PRO A 67 -8.26 -4.25 6.72
N MET A 68 -7.42 -5.22 6.41
CA MET A 68 -6.19 -5.07 5.61
C MET A 68 -6.46 -4.84 4.14
N GLN A 69 -7.62 -5.30 3.68
CA GLN A 69 -8.01 -5.30 2.28
C GLN A 69 -6.97 -6.04 1.43
N THR A 70 -7.13 -6.02 0.11
CA THR A 70 -6.18 -6.73 -0.74
C THR A 70 -4.76 -6.13 -0.69
N ALA A 71 -4.65 -4.80 -0.57
CA ALA A 71 -3.35 -4.12 -0.49
C ALA A 71 -2.53 -4.58 0.73
N GLY A 72 -3.17 -4.81 1.87
CA GLY A 72 -2.46 -5.32 3.05
C GLY A 72 -2.04 -6.77 2.89
N CYS A 73 -2.90 -7.64 2.35
CA CYS A 73 -2.54 -9.02 2.01
C CYS A 73 -1.34 -9.09 1.06
N TYR A 74 -1.36 -8.27 0.00
CA TYR A 74 -0.27 -8.14 -0.96
C TYR A 74 1.05 -7.71 -0.28
N ALA A 75 0.99 -6.73 0.62
CA ALA A 75 2.16 -6.27 1.37
C ALA A 75 2.77 -7.37 2.24
N ILE A 76 1.94 -8.13 2.97
CA ILE A 76 2.40 -9.23 3.82
C ILE A 76 3.06 -10.33 2.98
N LEU A 77 2.41 -10.76 1.89
CA LEU A 77 2.96 -11.81 1.02
C LEU A 77 4.25 -11.36 0.32
N THR A 78 4.33 -10.09 -0.13
CA THR A 78 5.58 -9.51 -0.64
C THR A 78 6.67 -9.49 0.43
N GLY A 79 6.31 -9.19 1.68
CA GLY A 79 7.14 -9.31 2.88
C GLY A 79 7.84 -10.66 2.96
N VAL A 80 7.02 -11.71 2.97
CA VAL A 80 7.42 -13.11 3.03
C VAL A 80 8.33 -13.48 1.85
N LEU A 81 7.95 -13.11 0.63
CA LEU A 81 8.70 -13.48 -0.59
C LEU A 81 10.05 -12.80 -0.76
N LYS A 82 10.28 -11.68 -0.07
CA LYS A 82 11.58 -10.99 -0.07
C LYS A 82 12.58 -11.64 0.90
N ASN A 83 12.13 -12.49 1.81
CA ASN A 83 13.01 -13.16 2.75
C ASN A 83 13.44 -14.52 2.20
N PRO A 84 14.72 -14.71 1.82
CA PRO A 84 15.21 -15.98 1.30
C PRO A 84 15.23 -17.11 2.34
N ASN A 85 15.25 -16.76 3.63
CA ASN A 85 15.27 -17.70 4.75
C ASN A 85 13.89 -17.81 5.42
N CYS A 86 12.81 -17.47 4.70
CA CYS A 86 11.47 -17.51 5.28
C CYS A 86 11.08 -18.94 5.65
N GLY A 87 10.74 -19.16 6.93
CA GLY A 87 10.25 -20.45 7.43
C GLY A 87 8.73 -20.60 7.35
N LEU A 88 8.01 -19.65 6.75
CA LEU A 88 6.55 -19.61 6.79
C LEU A 88 5.95 -20.73 5.94
N LEU A 89 5.08 -21.54 6.56
CA LEU A 89 4.35 -22.65 5.95
C LEU A 89 2.86 -22.34 5.83
N GLU A 90 2.31 -21.52 6.72
CA GLU A 90 0.90 -21.14 6.71
C GLU A 90 0.74 -19.63 6.86
N LEU A 91 0.06 -19.03 5.88
CA LEU A 91 -0.43 -17.66 5.92
C LEU A 91 -1.95 -17.67 5.81
N ASP A 92 -2.63 -17.42 6.93
CA ASP A 92 -4.08 -17.40 7.01
C ASP A 92 -4.64 -15.98 6.96
N LEU A 93 -5.25 -15.65 5.82
CA LEU A 93 -5.92 -14.39 5.51
C LEU A 93 -7.42 -14.61 5.25
N GLN A 94 -8.01 -15.67 5.82
CA GLN A 94 -9.45 -15.95 5.70
C GLN A 94 -10.31 -14.73 6.06
N ASP A 95 -11.48 -14.65 5.45
CA ASP A 95 -12.42 -13.54 5.56
C ASP A 95 -11.90 -12.18 5.05
N ILE A 96 -10.79 -12.17 4.30
CA ILE A 96 -10.30 -10.98 3.59
C ILE A 96 -10.50 -11.17 2.10
N ILE A 97 -11.13 -10.17 1.48
CA ILE A 97 -11.35 -10.14 0.03
C ILE A 97 -10.03 -9.79 -0.66
N VAL A 98 -9.60 -10.67 -1.56
CA VAL A 98 -8.42 -10.48 -2.41
C VAL A 98 -8.84 -10.30 -3.86
N ASN A 99 -7.90 -9.87 -4.69
CA ASN A 99 -8.18 -9.49 -6.06
C ASN A 99 -7.12 -10.08 -7.00
N GLN A 100 -7.21 -9.80 -8.30
CA GLN A 100 -6.39 -10.49 -9.30
C GLN A 100 -4.88 -10.34 -9.06
N ASP A 101 -4.39 -9.16 -8.69
CA ASP A 101 -2.95 -8.96 -8.46
C ASP A 101 -2.41 -9.76 -7.28
N PHE A 102 -3.24 -9.96 -6.25
CA PHE A 102 -2.87 -10.84 -5.15
C PHE A 102 -2.78 -12.30 -5.60
N LEU A 103 -3.68 -12.72 -6.50
CA LEU A 103 -3.63 -14.06 -7.09
C LEU A 103 -2.35 -14.24 -7.94
N ASP A 104 -2.01 -13.26 -8.78
CA ASP A 104 -0.80 -13.28 -9.60
C ASP A 104 0.48 -13.34 -8.70
N LEU A 105 0.47 -12.61 -7.58
CA LEU A 105 1.54 -12.68 -6.57
C LEU A 105 1.56 -14.05 -5.86
N GLN A 106 0.41 -14.64 -5.58
CA GLN A 106 0.30 -15.96 -4.98
C GLN A 106 0.84 -17.06 -5.90
N ASP A 107 0.60 -16.95 -7.20
CA ASP A 107 1.17 -17.88 -8.19
C ASP A 107 2.70 -17.79 -8.19
N SER A 108 3.24 -16.57 -8.14
CA SER A 108 4.68 -16.34 -7.96
C SER A 108 5.20 -16.90 -6.62
N ALA A 109 4.39 -16.81 -5.56
CA ALA A 109 4.72 -17.33 -4.25
C ALA A 109 4.81 -18.85 -4.24
N ARG A 110 3.91 -19.53 -4.96
CA ARG A 110 3.87 -20.99 -5.07
C ARG A 110 5.13 -21.55 -5.72
N ILE A 111 5.74 -20.80 -6.64
CA ILE A 111 7.01 -21.20 -7.28
C ILE A 111 8.19 -21.01 -6.31
N LYS A 112 8.25 -19.86 -5.63
CA LYS A 112 9.38 -19.52 -4.72
C LYS A 112 9.35 -20.28 -3.39
N LEU A 113 8.16 -20.48 -2.84
CA LEU A 113 7.91 -21.09 -1.53
C LEU A 113 6.84 -22.18 -1.73
N PRO A 114 7.19 -23.34 -2.30
CA PRO A 114 6.21 -24.39 -2.65
C PRO A 114 5.50 -24.98 -1.43
N ASN A 115 6.11 -24.88 -0.25
CA ASN A 115 5.54 -25.36 1.01
C ASN A 115 4.64 -24.32 1.71
N LEU A 116 4.53 -23.10 1.17
CA LEU A 116 3.70 -22.05 1.75
C LEU A 116 2.24 -22.22 1.31
N CYS A 117 1.37 -22.52 2.27
CA CYS A 117 -0.07 -22.51 2.12
C CYS A 117 -0.62 -21.11 2.45
N VAL A 118 -1.18 -20.43 1.44
CA VAL A 118 -1.85 -19.14 1.61
C VAL A 118 -3.36 -19.35 1.51
N ARG A 119 -4.10 -19.03 2.58
CA ARG A 119 -5.57 -19.07 2.63
C ARG A 119 -6.11 -17.66 2.63
N TYR A 120 -7.19 -17.40 1.91
CA TYR A 120 -7.85 -16.10 1.84
C TYR A 120 -9.37 -16.30 1.73
N GLY A 121 -10.13 -15.20 1.85
CA GLY A 121 -11.57 -15.21 1.71
C GLY A 121 -12.02 -15.26 0.24
N GLN A 122 -12.96 -14.40 -0.13
CA GLN A 122 -13.42 -14.30 -1.51
C GLN A 122 -12.36 -13.64 -2.41
N ALA A 123 -12.32 -14.06 -3.67
CA ALA A 123 -11.51 -13.41 -4.70
C ALA A 123 -12.41 -12.60 -5.65
N THR A 124 -11.98 -11.40 -6.04
CA THR A 124 -12.61 -10.60 -7.10
C THR A 124 -11.70 -10.52 -8.32
N THR A 125 -12.29 -10.29 -9.49
CA THR A 125 -11.54 -10.09 -10.75
C THR A 125 -10.97 -8.68 -10.90
N ASP A 126 -11.16 -7.82 -9.89
CA ASP A 126 -10.63 -6.46 -9.91
C ASP A 126 -9.11 -6.54 -9.89
N LYS A 127 -8.41 -5.89 -10.83
CA LYS A 127 -6.96 -5.71 -10.73
C LYS A 127 -6.65 -4.62 -9.71
N ILE A 128 -5.62 -4.80 -8.89
CA ILE A 128 -5.16 -3.72 -8.00
C ILE A 128 -4.52 -2.71 -8.98
N ARG A 129 -4.95 -1.46 -8.91
CA ARG A 129 -4.16 -0.35 -9.43
C ARG A 129 -3.00 -0.21 -8.44
N VAL A 130 -1.89 -0.90 -8.69
CA VAL A 130 -0.72 -0.91 -7.80
C VAL A 130 -0.35 0.54 -7.50
N LEU A 131 -0.34 0.89 -6.21
CA LEU A 131 -0.15 2.23 -5.65
C LEU A 131 -1.30 3.21 -5.94
N SER A 132 -2.45 2.93 -5.37
CA SER A 132 -3.10 3.99 -4.60
C SER A 132 -3.51 3.41 -3.26
N PRO A 133 -3.09 4.00 -2.12
CA PRO A 133 -3.87 3.80 -0.92
C PRO A 133 -5.30 4.13 -1.34
N ARG A 134 -6.28 3.37 -0.87
CA ARG A 134 -7.63 3.88 -0.89
C ARG A 134 -7.59 5.24 -0.19
N PHE A 135 -7.57 6.28 -1.00
CA PHE A 135 -8.16 7.59 -0.80
C PHE A 135 -9.67 7.42 -0.60
N LYS A 136 -9.98 6.60 0.40
CA LYS A 136 -11.23 6.51 1.12
C LYS A 136 -10.89 6.73 2.59
N ARG A 137 -10.32 7.90 2.88
CA ARG A 137 -10.67 8.67 4.06
C ARG A 137 -10.89 10.09 3.59
N SER A 138 -12.04 10.61 3.97
CA SER A 138 -12.60 11.93 3.69
C SER A 138 -11.79 13.07 4.32
N GLU A 139 -10.46 12.97 4.38
CA GLU A 139 -9.61 13.94 5.10
C GLU A 139 -8.68 14.73 4.19
N TYR A 140 -8.36 14.26 2.97
CA TYR A 140 -7.40 14.94 2.10
C TYR A 140 -7.91 15.13 0.66
N SER A 141 -7.76 16.34 0.11
CA SER A 141 -8.17 16.66 -1.27
C SER A 141 -7.18 16.08 -2.30
N PRO A 142 -7.58 15.80 -3.55
CA PRO A 142 -6.69 15.32 -4.60
C PRO A 142 -5.40 16.12 -4.79
N LYS A 143 -5.43 17.42 -4.50
CA LYS A 143 -4.26 18.30 -4.52
C LYS A 143 -3.29 18.01 -3.38
N GLU A 144 -3.78 17.78 -2.16
CA GLU A 144 -2.96 17.43 -1.00
C GLU A 144 -2.25 16.07 -1.18
N ILE A 145 -2.89 15.14 -1.90
CA ILE A 145 -2.28 13.87 -2.30
C ILE A 145 -0.98 14.11 -3.07
N LEU A 146 -1.06 14.95 -4.10
CA LEU A 146 0.07 15.26 -4.96
C LEU A 146 1.20 15.96 -4.19
N ILE A 147 0.86 16.83 -3.23
CA ILE A 147 1.82 17.49 -2.34
C ILE A 147 2.51 16.47 -1.43
N ILE A 148 1.75 15.58 -0.77
CA ILE A 148 2.31 14.54 0.11
C ILE A 148 3.20 13.58 -0.69
N MET A 149 2.80 13.22 -1.90
CA MET A 149 3.60 12.37 -2.79
C MET A 149 4.95 13.02 -3.10
N GLY A 150 4.98 14.29 -3.49
CA GLY A 150 6.22 15.01 -3.78
C GLY A 150 7.18 15.06 -2.59
N ARG A 151 6.64 15.22 -1.38
CA ARG A 151 7.42 15.15 -0.13
C ARG A 151 8.02 13.76 0.13
N SER A 152 7.27 12.70 -0.20
CA SER A 152 7.72 11.32 -0.01
C SER A 152 8.79 10.89 -1.03
N THR A 153 8.75 11.43 -2.24
CA THR A 153 9.71 11.14 -3.33
C THR A 153 10.93 12.05 -3.32
N LYS A 154 11.01 13.01 -2.38
CA LYS A 154 12.04 14.07 -2.31
C LYS A 154 12.17 14.88 -3.61
N GLN A 155 11.12 14.89 -4.43
CA GLN A 155 11.06 15.61 -5.68
C GLN A 155 9.65 16.16 -5.82
N SER A 156 9.50 17.48 -5.83
CA SER A 156 8.19 18.11 -5.92
C SER A 156 7.59 17.83 -7.31
N LEU A 157 6.26 17.74 -7.36
CA LEU A 157 5.56 17.72 -8.64
C LEU A 157 5.91 18.97 -9.47
N ALA A 158 6.06 20.14 -8.83
CA ALA A 158 6.48 21.35 -9.51
C ALA A 158 7.85 21.17 -10.20
N ASP A 159 8.81 20.48 -9.58
CA ASP A 159 10.12 20.20 -10.20
C ASP A 159 10.03 19.33 -11.44
N LEU A 160 9.05 18.42 -11.48
CA LEU A 160 8.79 17.57 -12.64
C LEU A 160 8.06 18.32 -13.76
N LEU A 161 7.30 19.35 -13.41
CA LEU A 161 6.53 20.16 -14.36
C LEU A 161 7.32 21.36 -14.90
N ARG A 162 8.29 21.90 -14.13
CA ARG A 162 9.16 23.02 -14.54
C ARG A 162 9.82 22.84 -15.91
N PRO A 163 10.41 21.68 -16.27
CA PRO A 163 11.02 21.49 -17.59
C PRO A 163 10.01 21.51 -18.75
N LEU A 164 8.72 21.42 -18.45
CA LEU A 164 7.63 21.35 -19.42
C LEU A 164 6.89 22.69 -19.56
N ASP A 165 7.19 23.64 -18.67
CA ASP A 165 6.76 25.03 -18.78
C ASP A 165 7.64 25.75 -19.79
N ILE A 166 7.19 25.77 -21.04
CA ILE A 166 7.87 26.43 -22.15
C ILE A 166 7.78 27.96 -22.03
N VAL A 167 6.72 28.45 -21.39
CA VAL A 167 6.37 29.88 -21.33
C VAL A 167 7.05 30.56 -20.12
N GLY A 168 7.46 29.79 -19.11
CA GLY A 168 8.06 30.27 -17.87
C GLY A 168 7.05 30.91 -16.92
N ASN A 169 5.74 30.72 -17.17
CA ASN A 169 4.64 31.30 -16.40
C ASN A 169 4.06 30.33 -15.35
N LYS A 170 4.69 29.17 -15.17
CA LYS A 170 4.28 28.08 -14.29
C LYS A 170 2.90 27.49 -14.63
N THR A 171 2.52 27.50 -15.91
CA THR A 171 1.33 26.81 -16.41
C THR A 171 1.68 25.74 -17.43
N ILE A 172 0.91 24.65 -17.45
CA ILE A 172 0.97 23.61 -18.48
C ILE A 172 -0.43 23.19 -18.89
N THR A 173 -0.57 22.60 -20.07
CA THR A 173 -1.89 22.14 -20.53
C THR A 173 -2.40 20.96 -19.70
N ARG A 174 -3.72 20.93 -19.49
CA ARG A 174 -4.41 19.85 -18.75
C ARG A 174 -4.08 18.47 -19.30
N GLN A 175 -4.01 18.35 -20.63
CA GLN A 175 -3.68 17.08 -21.29
C GLN A 175 -2.28 16.60 -20.93
N LEU A 176 -1.31 17.51 -20.90
CA LEU A 176 0.07 17.19 -20.55
C LEU A 176 0.17 16.79 -19.07
N PHE A 177 -0.50 17.53 -18.18
CA PHE A 177 -0.56 17.20 -16.76
C PHE A 177 -1.11 15.80 -16.51
N VAL A 178 -2.23 15.43 -17.14
CA VAL A 178 -2.82 14.07 -17.02
C VAL A 178 -1.88 13.00 -17.55
N LYS A 179 -1.20 13.23 -18.68
CA LYS A 179 -0.20 12.29 -19.22
C LYS A 179 0.95 12.05 -18.23
N ILE A 180 1.40 13.08 -17.51
CA ILE A 180 2.46 12.98 -16.52
C ILE A 180 1.98 12.19 -15.31
N LEU A 181 0.78 12.47 -14.78
CA LEU A 181 0.20 11.69 -13.69
C LEU A 181 0.14 10.20 -14.03
N ASN A 182 -0.34 9.87 -15.23
CA ASN A 182 -0.37 8.49 -15.72
C ASN A 182 1.04 7.87 -15.84
N ARG A 183 2.03 8.64 -16.31
CA ARG A 183 3.43 8.19 -16.41
C ARG A 183 4.05 7.95 -15.03
N LEU A 184 3.64 8.71 -14.02
CA LEU A 184 4.03 8.52 -12.62
C LEU A 184 3.27 7.38 -11.93
N GLY A 185 2.36 6.70 -12.64
CA GLY A 185 1.50 5.65 -12.08
C GLY A 185 0.39 6.19 -11.17
N ILE A 186 0.16 7.50 -11.14
CA ILE A 186 -0.88 8.14 -10.34
C ILE A 186 -2.20 8.03 -11.09
N GLN A 187 -3.16 7.29 -10.54
CA GLN A 187 -4.48 7.13 -11.12
C GLN A 187 -5.56 7.65 -10.18
N PHE A 188 -6.24 8.71 -10.61
CA PHE A 188 -7.43 9.25 -9.94
C PHE A 188 -8.72 8.70 -10.56
N THR A 189 -9.81 8.66 -9.80
CA THR A 189 -11.15 8.43 -10.36
C THR A 189 -11.64 9.65 -11.14
N GLU A 190 -12.69 9.50 -11.95
CA GLU A 190 -13.27 10.61 -12.69
C GLU A 190 -13.74 11.74 -11.76
N GLU A 191 -14.34 11.43 -10.61
CA GLU A 191 -14.77 12.46 -9.66
C GLU A 191 -13.57 13.18 -9.04
N GLN A 192 -12.50 12.45 -8.70
CA GLN A 192 -11.29 13.05 -8.13
C GLN A 192 -10.57 13.93 -9.14
N MET A 193 -10.51 13.50 -10.41
CA MET A 193 -9.99 14.33 -11.48
C MET A 193 -10.83 15.58 -11.69
N LYS A 194 -12.15 15.49 -11.56
CA LYS A 194 -13.04 16.65 -11.67
C LYS A 194 -12.77 17.66 -10.54
N VAL A 195 -12.66 17.19 -9.30
CA VAL A 195 -12.33 18.03 -8.13
C VAL A 195 -10.95 18.66 -8.27
N LEU A 196 -9.94 17.87 -8.65
CA LEU A 196 -8.58 18.36 -8.87
C LEU A 196 -8.53 19.46 -9.94
N MET A 197 -9.29 19.29 -11.02
CA MET A 197 -9.34 20.27 -12.11
C MET A 197 -10.12 21.51 -11.73
N GLN A 198 -11.16 21.41 -10.89
CA GLN A 198 -11.83 22.58 -10.32
C GLN A 198 -10.90 23.39 -9.42
N GLU A 199 -9.99 22.73 -8.69
CA GLU A 199 -9.02 23.40 -7.82
C GLU A 199 -7.84 24.02 -8.59
N LEU A 200 -7.36 23.36 -9.64
CA LEU A 200 -6.17 23.79 -10.40
C LEU A 200 -6.48 24.65 -11.62
N ASP A 201 -7.68 24.52 -12.19
CA ASP A 201 -8.19 25.31 -13.32
C ASP A 201 -9.63 25.79 -13.03
N PRO A 202 -9.82 26.67 -12.03
CA PRO A 202 -11.15 27.16 -11.67
C PRO A 202 -11.79 28.00 -12.78
N LYS A 203 -11.00 28.52 -13.71
CA LYS A 203 -11.44 29.34 -14.85
C LYS A 203 -11.73 28.51 -16.11
N ASN A 204 -11.48 27.21 -16.08
CA ASN A 204 -11.63 26.27 -17.19
C ASN A 204 -10.91 26.76 -18.46
N LEU A 205 -9.67 27.23 -18.29
CA LEU A 205 -8.80 27.72 -19.35
C LEU A 205 -8.04 26.58 -20.06
N GLU A 206 -8.26 25.32 -19.65
CA GLU A 206 -7.52 24.13 -20.09
C GLU A 206 -6.04 24.13 -19.70
N GLU A 207 -5.67 25.01 -18.78
CA GLU A 207 -4.33 25.17 -18.24
C GLU A 207 -4.31 24.90 -16.74
N VAL A 208 -3.27 24.21 -16.29
CA VAL A 208 -3.03 23.84 -14.90
C VAL A 208 -1.88 24.70 -14.38
N ASN A 209 -2.18 25.55 -13.39
CA ASN A 209 -1.16 26.28 -12.67
C ASN A 209 -0.57 25.37 -11.57
N PHE A 210 0.75 25.21 -11.57
CA PHE A 210 1.44 24.33 -10.63
C PHE A 210 2.25 25.06 -9.54
N THR A 211 2.06 26.38 -9.36
CA THR A 211 2.66 27.15 -8.25
C THR A 211 2.42 26.53 -6.89
N ASP A 212 1.23 25.97 -6.70
CA ASP A 212 0.78 25.46 -5.41
C ASP A 212 1.45 24.15 -5.00
N PHE A 213 2.24 23.55 -5.91
CA PHE A 213 3.01 22.33 -5.64
C PHE A 213 4.45 22.61 -5.20
N GLU A 214 4.88 23.88 -5.09
CA GLU A 214 6.26 24.24 -4.69
C GLU A 214 6.56 24.15 -3.17
N LEU A 215 5.61 23.64 -2.36
CA LEU A 215 5.63 23.61 -0.88
C LEU A 215 6.12 22.29 -0.22
#